data_AF-A0A350H8Z6-F1
#
_entry.id   AF-A0A350H8Z6-F1
#
_cell.length_a   1.000
_cell.length_b   1.000
_cell.length_c   1.000
_cell.angle_alpha   90.00
_cell.angle_beta   90.00
_cell.angle_gamma   90.00
#
_symmetry.space_group_name_H-M   'P 1'
#
loop_
_entity.id
_entity.type
_entity.pdbx_description
1 polymer ?
#
loop_
_entity_poly.entity_id
_entity_poly.type
_entity_poly.pdbx_seq_one_letter_code
_entity_poly.pdbx_strand_id
1 'polypeptide(L)'
;MRTKTFLFALCLLILTSCSLFDTGGVPKLSIPNLNESGDGNQTFLGFIVDDSLFFVCQQKMVAYGGGPLSGYTWSVSNLSSLPVGTTFDPLTGIFKAQGGQIMEGSHEFEMTVSDGSRTASATFVFEVESYSVTSPFPIFQQPLGVDEIDLPEAHSDFDYGADLQAFGDGPLPWSWYLDTGELPPGMVIDQSTGTVRGKPMADAVGNTYSFTVKVVGDDGVSAYSDGLTYNIFVSE
;
A
#
# COMPACT_ATOMS: atom_id res chain seq x y z
N MET A 1 9.52 31.16 -15.05
CA MET A 1 10.21 29.86 -14.95
C MET A 1 10.37 29.49 -13.50
N ARG A 2 9.38 28.82 -12.92
CA ARG A 2 9.52 28.12 -11.64
C ARG A 2 9.36 26.65 -11.97
N THR A 3 10.47 25.93 -12.00
CA THR A 3 10.48 24.47 -12.08
C THR A 3 9.88 23.99 -10.76
N LYS A 4 8.57 23.75 -10.75
CA LYS A 4 7.93 23.02 -9.65
C LYS A 4 8.26 21.56 -9.89
N THR A 5 9.31 21.11 -9.24
CA THR A 5 9.61 19.71 -9.00
C THR A 5 8.31 19.03 -8.56
N PHE A 6 7.91 17.98 -9.27
CA PHE A 6 6.76 17.16 -8.93
C PHE A 6 7.00 16.62 -7.53
N LEU A 7 6.20 17.10 -6.58
CA LEU A 7 6.20 16.61 -5.21
C LEU A 7 5.49 15.26 -5.25
N PHE A 8 6.23 14.21 -5.59
CA PHE A 8 5.83 12.87 -5.20
C PHE A 8 5.83 12.88 -3.68
N ALA A 9 4.65 12.74 -3.08
CA ALA A 9 4.50 12.62 -1.64
C ALA A 9 5.29 11.39 -1.20
N LEU A 10 6.53 11.66 -0.82
CA LEU A 10 7.48 10.74 -0.27
C LEU A 10 7.11 10.58 1.19
N CYS A 11 6.36 9.54 1.53
CA CYS A 11 6.01 9.31 2.93
C CYS A 11 7.18 8.66 3.65
N LEU A 12 7.79 9.39 4.59
CA LEU A 12 8.69 8.88 5.60
C LEU A 12 7.88 8.02 6.60
N LEU A 13 8.12 6.70 6.59
CA LEU A 13 7.52 5.76 7.54
C LEU A 13 8.19 5.93 8.92
N ILE A 14 7.46 6.42 9.92
CA ILE A 14 7.84 6.24 11.32
C ILE A 14 6.65 5.59 12.02
N LEU A 15 6.76 4.29 12.30
CA LEU A 15 5.80 3.56 13.13
C LEU A 15 5.96 4.04 14.58
N THR A 16 5.10 4.94 15.04
CA THR A 16 5.00 5.27 16.48
C THR A 16 4.29 4.11 17.20
N SER A 17 5.08 3.36 17.96
CA SER A 17 4.70 2.16 18.71
C SER A 17 3.50 2.39 19.66
N CYS A 18 2.38 1.74 19.37
CA CYS A 18 1.28 1.51 20.31
C CYS A 18 0.90 0.03 20.24
N SER A 19 1.36 -0.76 21.24
CA SER A 19 1.12 -2.20 21.43
C SER A 19 1.17 -3.04 20.13
N LEU A 20 2.37 -3.54 19.78
CA LEU A 20 2.62 -4.28 18.53
C LEU A 20 1.88 -5.62 18.43
N PHE A 21 1.30 -6.09 19.53
CA PHE A 21 0.69 -7.42 19.66
C PHE A 21 -0.71 -7.39 20.26
N ASP A 22 -1.55 -8.33 19.83
CA ASP A 22 -2.80 -8.71 20.50
C ASP A 22 -2.53 -9.72 21.64
N THR A 23 -3.55 -10.01 22.43
CA THR A 23 -3.64 -10.94 23.58
C THR A 23 -3.23 -12.39 23.33
N GLY A 24 -2.69 -12.72 22.15
CA GLY A 24 -2.17 -14.04 21.79
C GLY A 24 -0.76 -14.04 21.18
N GLY A 25 -0.02 -12.93 21.26
CA GLY A 25 1.34 -12.83 20.69
C GLY A 25 1.39 -12.68 19.18
N VAL A 26 0.23 -12.54 18.51
CA VAL A 26 0.18 -12.29 17.06
C VAL A 26 0.32 -10.79 16.80
N PRO A 27 1.11 -10.38 15.79
CA PRO A 27 1.21 -8.99 15.38
C PRO A 27 -0.18 -8.38 15.17
N LYS A 28 -0.41 -7.18 15.68
CA LYS A 28 -1.70 -6.51 15.57
C LYS A 28 -1.97 -6.13 14.11
N LEU A 29 -3.13 -6.53 13.59
CA LEU A 29 -3.61 -6.06 12.28
C LEU A 29 -3.87 -4.55 12.36
N SER A 30 -3.27 -3.81 11.44
CA SER A 30 -3.35 -2.36 11.40
C SER A 30 -3.27 -1.83 9.97
N ILE A 31 -3.82 -0.63 9.78
CA ILE A 31 -3.67 0.15 8.57
C ILE A 31 -2.65 1.25 8.92
N PRO A 32 -1.47 1.28 8.29
CA PRO A 32 -0.45 2.28 8.59
C PRO A 32 -0.89 3.66 8.10
N ASN A 33 -0.46 4.69 8.84
CA ASN A 33 -0.45 6.06 8.33
C ASN A 33 0.69 6.18 7.32
N LEU A 34 0.36 6.59 6.08
CA LEU A 34 1.32 6.80 5.00
C LEU A 34 1.27 8.25 4.46
N ASN A 35 0.79 9.22 5.23
CA ASN A 35 0.62 10.61 4.77
C ASN A 35 1.35 11.66 5.62
N GLU A 36 2.29 11.26 6.49
CA GLU A 36 3.12 12.12 7.38
C GLU A 36 2.33 13.07 8.32
N SER A 37 1.01 13.17 8.19
CA SER A 37 0.17 14.13 8.92
C SER A 37 -0.15 13.66 10.35
N GLY A 38 0.14 12.41 10.67
CA GLY A 38 -0.13 11.80 11.97
C GLY A 38 -1.62 11.57 12.27
N ASP A 39 -2.51 11.76 11.28
CA ASP A 39 -3.97 11.59 11.43
C ASP A 39 -4.44 10.13 11.37
N GLY A 40 -3.63 9.23 10.81
CA GLY A 40 -3.90 7.81 10.69
C GLY A 40 -4.26 7.36 9.27
N ASN A 41 -4.21 8.26 8.29
CA ASN A 41 -4.84 8.04 7.00
C ASN A 41 -3.83 7.69 5.89
N GLN A 42 -4.29 6.97 4.88
CA GLN A 42 -3.63 6.92 3.58
C GLN A 42 -4.32 7.93 2.66
N THR A 43 -3.51 8.71 1.95
CA THR A 43 -4.00 9.72 1.00
C THR A 43 -3.87 9.20 -0.42
N PHE A 44 -4.98 9.20 -1.15
CA PHE A 44 -5.08 8.85 -2.56
C PHE A 44 -5.34 10.10 -3.39
N LEU A 45 -4.84 10.09 -4.62
CA LEU A 45 -4.87 11.28 -5.47
C LEU A 45 -5.77 11.08 -6.69
N GLY A 46 -6.58 12.09 -6.96
CA GLY A 46 -7.37 12.26 -8.17
C GLY A 46 -7.07 13.58 -8.84
N PHE A 47 -7.24 13.63 -10.16
CA PHE A 47 -6.95 14.82 -10.96
C PHE A 47 -8.09 15.09 -11.92
N ILE A 48 -8.51 16.36 -12.01
CA ILE A 48 -9.45 16.87 -13.00
C ILE A 48 -8.67 17.80 -13.93
N VAL A 49 -8.63 17.49 -15.23
CA VAL A 49 -7.95 18.31 -16.25
C VAL A 49 -8.95 19.23 -16.96
N ASP A 50 -10.12 18.71 -17.27
CA ASP A 50 -11.27 19.48 -17.75
C ASP A 50 -12.57 18.73 -17.42
N ASP A 51 -13.71 19.33 -17.78
CA ASP A 51 -15.04 18.77 -17.52
C ASP A 51 -15.25 17.35 -18.10
N SER A 52 -14.38 16.87 -18.99
CA SER A 52 -14.48 15.55 -19.63
C SER A 52 -13.32 14.60 -19.32
N LEU A 53 -12.24 15.09 -18.70
CA LEU A 53 -11.02 14.33 -18.45
C LEU A 53 -10.61 14.34 -16.98
N PHE A 54 -10.69 13.17 -16.36
CA PHE A 54 -10.29 12.95 -14.97
C PHE A 54 -9.53 11.64 -14.81
N PHE A 55 -8.70 11.57 -13.77
CA PHE A 55 -7.89 10.41 -13.44
C PHE A 55 -7.98 10.12 -11.95
N VAL A 56 -8.00 8.84 -11.61
CA VAL A 56 -7.75 8.36 -10.26
C VAL A 56 -6.42 7.64 -10.33
N CYS A 57 -5.43 8.09 -9.56
CA CYS A 57 -4.18 7.36 -9.43
C CYS A 57 -4.53 5.99 -8.84
N GLN A 58 -4.25 4.91 -9.58
CA GLN A 58 -4.47 3.59 -8.98
C GLN A 58 -3.47 3.46 -7.84
N GLN A 59 -3.92 3.01 -6.69
CA GLN A 59 -3.06 2.91 -5.52
C GLN A 59 -3.47 1.71 -4.70
N LYS A 60 -2.48 0.96 -4.24
CA LYS A 60 -2.73 -0.15 -3.33
C LYS A 60 -2.98 0.38 -1.92
N MET A 61 -4.11 0.00 -1.33
CA MET A 61 -4.35 0.13 0.11
C MET A 61 -3.40 -0.81 0.86
N VAL A 62 -2.71 -0.27 1.86
CA VAL A 62 -1.69 -1.01 2.63
C VAL A 62 -2.26 -1.45 3.97
N ALA A 63 -2.01 -2.69 4.38
CA ALA A 63 -2.19 -3.17 5.74
C ALA A 63 -0.97 -3.95 6.23
N TYR A 64 -0.81 -3.99 7.55
CA TYR A 64 0.32 -4.60 8.26
C TYR A 64 -0.16 -5.44 9.45
N GLY A 65 0.60 -6.48 9.78
CA GLY A 65 0.34 -7.38 10.90
C GLY A 65 -0.79 -8.37 10.64
N GLY A 66 -1.23 -9.07 11.70
CA GLY A 66 -2.14 -10.21 11.56
C GLY A 66 -1.50 -11.40 10.84
N GLY A 67 -2.32 -12.37 10.45
CA GLY A 67 -1.89 -13.60 9.77
C GLY A 67 -2.64 -13.88 8.47
N PRO A 68 -2.50 -13.04 7.43
CA PRO A 68 -3.29 -13.17 6.21
C PRO A 68 -2.82 -14.36 5.35
N LEU A 69 -3.40 -15.54 5.56
CA LEU A 69 -3.01 -16.75 4.82
C LEU A 69 -3.15 -16.62 3.30
N SER A 70 -4.20 -15.91 2.84
CA SER A 70 -4.50 -15.67 1.42
C SER A 70 -4.41 -14.20 1.03
N GLY A 71 -3.77 -13.37 1.88
CA GLY A 71 -3.73 -11.92 1.71
C GLY A 71 -4.85 -11.23 2.48
N TYR A 72 -4.83 -9.91 2.48
CA TYR A 72 -5.85 -9.10 3.14
C TYR A 72 -7.11 -8.98 2.28
N THR A 73 -8.27 -8.94 2.93
CA THR A 73 -9.54 -8.62 2.26
C THR A 73 -10.05 -7.28 2.73
N TRP A 74 -10.36 -6.40 1.78
CA TRP A 74 -10.85 -5.05 2.02
C TRP A 74 -12.36 -4.94 1.82
N SER A 75 -13.01 -4.13 2.64
CA SER A 75 -14.42 -3.78 2.54
C SER A 75 -14.64 -2.34 2.98
N VAL A 76 -15.64 -1.66 2.40
CA VAL A 76 -16.09 -0.37 2.92
C VAL A 76 -16.68 -0.57 4.31
N SER A 77 -16.28 0.26 5.27
CA SER A 77 -16.82 0.19 6.64
C SER A 77 -18.32 0.46 6.67
N ASN A 78 -19.00 -0.08 7.68
CA ASN A 78 -20.44 0.14 7.85
C ASN A 78 -20.77 1.63 7.88
N LEU A 79 -21.80 2.03 7.11
CA LEU A 79 -22.26 3.43 6.98
C LEU A 79 -21.28 4.37 6.25
N SER A 80 -20.17 3.87 5.71
CA SER A 80 -19.31 4.63 4.80
C SER A 80 -19.63 4.33 3.33
N SER A 81 -19.15 5.19 2.43
CA SER A 81 -19.28 5.04 0.99
C SER A 81 -18.02 5.53 0.31
N LEU A 82 -17.61 4.88 -0.78
CA LEU A 82 -16.49 5.36 -1.58
C LEU A 82 -16.79 6.72 -2.22
N PRO A 83 -15.77 7.56 -2.45
CA PRO A 83 -15.91 8.77 -3.26
C PRO A 83 -16.49 8.46 -4.64
N VAL A 84 -17.32 9.37 -5.16
CA VAL A 84 -17.94 9.22 -6.48
C VAL A 84 -16.87 9.01 -7.57
N GLY A 85 -17.14 8.13 -8.52
CA GLY A 85 -16.24 7.82 -9.63
C GLY A 85 -15.12 6.84 -9.29
N THR A 86 -15.08 6.32 -8.06
CA THR A 86 -14.02 5.43 -7.56
C THR A 86 -14.55 4.05 -7.18
N THR A 87 -13.66 3.06 -7.18
CA THR A 87 -13.91 1.69 -6.74
C THR A 87 -12.61 1.09 -6.20
N PHE A 88 -12.68 -0.11 -5.67
CA PHE A 88 -11.49 -0.89 -5.33
C PHE A 88 -11.71 -2.38 -5.60
N ASP A 89 -10.61 -3.12 -5.69
CA ASP A 89 -10.65 -4.58 -5.73
C ASP A 89 -10.45 -5.15 -4.31
N PRO A 90 -11.43 -5.90 -3.76
CA PRO A 90 -11.37 -6.38 -2.38
C PRO A 90 -10.20 -7.29 -2.02
N LEU A 91 -9.62 -8.02 -2.98
CA LEU A 91 -8.59 -9.02 -2.71
C LEU A 91 -7.18 -8.44 -2.93
N THR A 92 -7.01 -7.58 -3.93
CA THR A 92 -5.73 -6.93 -4.22
C THR A 92 -5.54 -5.61 -3.47
N GLY A 93 -6.64 -5.03 -2.95
CA GLY A 93 -6.63 -3.75 -2.26
C GLY A 93 -6.41 -2.54 -3.18
N ILE A 94 -6.51 -2.71 -4.50
CA ILE A 94 -6.23 -1.63 -5.46
C ILE A 94 -7.43 -0.70 -5.56
N PHE A 95 -7.27 0.53 -5.11
CA PHE A 95 -8.19 1.66 -5.32
C PHE A 95 -7.99 2.24 -6.72
N LYS A 96 -9.08 2.53 -7.45
CA LYS A 96 -9.05 2.93 -8.86
C LYS A 96 -10.33 3.66 -9.29
N ALA A 97 -10.35 4.16 -10.52
CA ALA A 97 -11.55 4.71 -11.14
C ALA A 97 -12.60 3.63 -11.46
N GLN A 98 -13.89 3.96 -11.35
CA GLN A 98 -15.02 3.14 -11.81
C GLN A 98 -15.77 3.76 -13.01
N GLY A 99 -15.30 4.91 -13.49
CA GLY A 99 -16.01 5.73 -14.48
C GLY A 99 -16.98 6.71 -13.82
N GLY A 100 -17.32 7.77 -14.56
CA GLY A 100 -18.03 8.94 -14.01
C GLY A 100 -17.07 9.96 -13.38
N GLN A 101 -17.46 11.24 -13.37
CA GLN A 101 -16.61 12.32 -12.88
C GLN A 101 -16.33 12.18 -11.38
N ILE A 102 -15.10 12.52 -10.98
CA ILE A 102 -14.72 12.77 -9.59
C ILE A 102 -15.00 14.24 -9.24
N MET A 103 -15.14 14.56 -7.95
CA MET A 103 -15.40 15.91 -7.48
C MET A 103 -14.13 16.51 -6.86
N GLU A 104 -13.80 17.76 -7.19
CA GLU A 104 -12.67 18.47 -6.58
C GLU A 104 -12.84 18.57 -5.05
N GLY A 105 -11.73 18.48 -4.31
CA GLY A 105 -11.69 18.58 -2.86
C GLY A 105 -11.22 17.30 -2.16
N SER A 106 -11.30 17.33 -0.83
CA SER A 106 -10.92 16.20 0.04
C SER A 106 -12.15 15.39 0.41
N HIS A 107 -12.09 14.08 0.19
CA HIS A 107 -13.18 13.13 0.47
C HIS A 107 -12.68 12.06 1.42
N GLU A 108 -13.23 12.06 2.63
CA GLU A 108 -12.93 11.03 3.63
C GLU A 108 -13.88 9.85 3.47
N PHE A 109 -13.33 8.64 3.58
CA PHE A 109 -14.10 7.40 3.61
C PHE A 109 -13.42 6.40 4.54
N GLU A 110 -14.19 5.48 5.10
CA GLU A 110 -13.67 4.49 6.03
C GLU A 110 -13.62 3.12 5.37
N MET A 111 -12.48 2.46 5.53
CA MET A 111 -12.26 1.11 5.06
C MET A 111 -11.98 0.18 6.23
N THR A 112 -12.36 -1.07 6.05
CA THR A 112 -12.06 -2.17 6.95
C THR A 112 -11.24 -3.21 6.19
N VAL A 113 -10.14 -3.64 6.80
CA VAL A 113 -9.30 -4.74 6.33
C VAL A 113 -9.47 -5.96 7.23
N SER A 114 -9.46 -7.15 6.65
CA SER A 114 -9.45 -8.42 7.38
C SER A 114 -8.29 -9.31 6.95
N ASP A 115 -7.67 -9.99 7.92
CA ASP A 115 -6.71 -11.08 7.69
C ASP A 115 -7.39 -12.48 7.62
N GLY A 116 -8.73 -12.51 7.67
CA GLY A 116 -9.54 -13.73 7.75
C GLY A 116 -9.97 -14.13 9.16
N SER A 117 -9.34 -13.57 10.20
CA SER A 117 -9.64 -13.84 11.62
C SER A 117 -9.89 -12.56 12.45
N ARG A 118 -9.21 -11.48 12.08
CA ARG A 118 -9.24 -10.16 12.70
C ARG A 118 -9.71 -9.13 11.68
N THR A 119 -10.08 -7.96 12.19
CA THR A 119 -10.38 -6.80 11.38
C THR A 119 -9.72 -5.56 11.99
N ALA A 120 -9.36 -4.60 11.12
CA ALA A 120 -8.95 -3.26 11.50
C ALA A 120 -9.66 -2.27 10.57
N SER A 121 -9.98 -1.09 11.09
CA SER A 121 -10.64 -0.03 10.32
C SER A 121 -9.84 1.26 10.45
N ALA A 122 -9.79 2.04 9.37
CA ALA A 122 -9.17 3.36 9.35
C ALA A 122 -9.85 4.25 8.32
N THR A 123 -9.63 5.55 8.48
CA THR A 123 -10.07 6.56 7.53
C THR A 123 -9.03 6.71 6.42
N PHE A 124 -9.52 6.89 5.20
CA PHE A 124 -8.75 7.18 4.01
C PHE A 124 -9.18 8.54 3.49
N VAL A 125 -8.24 9.25 2.87
CA VAL A 125 -8.51 10.54 2.25
C VAL A 125 -8.30 10.40 0.76
N PHE A 126 -9.28 10.77 -0.04
CA PHE A 126 -9.13 10.95 -1.48
C PHE A 126 -9.13 12.44 -1.80
N GLU A 127 -7.96 12.95 -2.19
CA GLU A 127 -7.79 14.34 -2.57
C GLU A 127 -7.85 14.49 -4.09
N VAL A 128 -8.74 15.37 -4.54
CA VAL A 128 -8.93 15.67 -5.95
C VAL A 128 -8.53 17.10 -6.23
N GLU A 129 -7.57 17.28 -7.12
CA GLU A 129 -7.08 18.59 -7.55
C GLU A 129 -7.46 18.88 -9.01
N SER A 130 -7.75 20.14 -9.32
CA SER A 130 -7.95 20.60 -10.71
C SER A 130 -6.68 21.21 -11.31
N TYR A 131 -6.37 20.84 -12.56
CA TYR A 131 -5.24 21.36 -13.33
C TYR A 131 -5.74 22.02 -14.63
N SER A 132 -5.19 23.19 -14.95
CA SER A 132 -5.58 23.97 -16.15
C SER A 132 -4.76 23.67 -17.41
N VAL A 133 -3.83 22.73 -17.35
CA VAL A 133 -3.01 22.27 -18.49
C VAL A 133 -2.86 20.75 -18.42
N THR A 134 -2.53 20.12 -19.55
CA THR A 134 -2.25 18.68 -19.68
C THR A 134 -0.93 18.31 -18.95
N SER A 135 -0.93 18.45 -17.63
CA SER A 135 0.10 17.96 -16.71
C SER A 135 -0.12 16.46 -16.47
N PRO A 136 0.94 15.67 -16.26
CA PRO A 136 1.05 14.32 -16.79
C PRO A 136 0.15 13.33 -16.06
N PHE A 137 -0.28 12.34 -16.83
CA PHE A 137 -0.90 11.12 -16.32
C PHE A 137 -0.08 10.51 -15.17
N PRO A 138 -0.73 9.89 -14.17
CA PRO A 138 -0.02 9.28 -13.06
C PRO A 138 0.81 8.10 -13.55
N ILE A 139 2.13 8.19 -13.46
CA ILE A 139 3.06 7.16 -13.98
C ILE A 139 2.99 5.91 -13.08
N PHE A 140 2.92 4.73 -13.68
CA PHE A 140 3.07 3.47 -12.94
C PHE A 140 4.45 3.32 -12.29
N GLN A 141 4.49 3.32 -10.96
CA GLN A 141 5.74 3.31 -10.19
C GLN A 141 5.59 2.80 -8.76
N GLN A 142 6.73 2.49 -8.15
CA GLN A 142 6.91 2.32 -6.71
C GLN A 142 7.24 3.68 -6.06
N PRO A 143 7.25 3.79 -4.71
CA PRO A 143 7.66 5.02 -4.03
C PRO A 143 9.01 5.56 -4.55
N LEU A 144 9.04 6.84 -4.92
CA LEU A 144 10.23 7.50 -5.48
C LEU A 144 10.85 8.45 -4.47
N GLY A 145 12.18 8.42 -4.36
CA GLY A 145 12.96 9.16 -3.38
C GLY A 145 12.97 8.52 -1.99
N VAL A 146 12.36 7.32 -1.85
CA VAL A 146 12.44 6.51 -0.64
C VAL A 146 13.47 5.44 -0.95
N ASP A 147 14.62 5.50 -0.29
CA ASP A 147 15.67 4.50 -0.50
C ASP A 147 15.34 3.20 0.25
N GLU A 148 14.73 3.32 1.44
CA GLU A 148 14.45 2.19 2.32
C GLU A 148 13.08 2.30 3.01
N ILE A 149 12.36 1.18 3.13
CA ILE A 149 11.16 1.02 3.96
C ILE A 149 11.39 -0.13 4.94
N ASP A 150 11.37 0.20 6.23
CA ASP A 150 11.31 -0.81 7.28
C ASP A 150 9.87 -1.28 7.44
N LEU A 151 9.65 -2.55 7.10
CA LEU A 151 8.39 -3.22 7.38
C LEU A 151 8.30 -3.55 8.87
N PRO A 152 7.08 -3.74 9.42
CA PRO A 152 6.91 -4.15 10.80
C PRO A 152 7.76 -5.38 11.13
N GLU A 153 8.26 -5.42 12.37
CA GLU A 153 9.01 -6.55 12.89
C GLU A 153 8.20 -7.85 12.77
N ALA A 154 8.88 -8.89 12.27
CA ALA A 154 8.33 -10.23 12.22
C ALA A 154 8.80 -11.01 13.46
N HIS A 155 7.91 -11.85 14.01
CA HIS A 155 8.25 -12.68 15.15
C HIS A 155 8.24 -14.14 14.75
N SER A 156 9.24 -14.89 15.21
CA SER A 156 9.29 -16.32 15.05
C SER A 156 8.02 -16.96 15.59
N ASP A 157 7.56 -18.02 14.95
CA ASP A 157 6.35 -18.75 15.35
C ASP A 157 5.02 -17.97 15.33
N PHE A 158 4.98 -16.75 14.79
CA PHE A 158 3.74 -16.04 14.50
C PHE A 158 3.55 -15.82 13.01
N ASP A 159 2.29 -15.81 12.58
CA ASP A 159 1.96 -15.43 11.22
C ASP A 159 2.22 -13.93 11.03
N TYR A 160 2.69 -13.58 9.84
CA TYR A 160 3.06 -12.25 9.44
C TYR A 160 2.33 -11.85 8.17
N GLY A 161 2.03 -10.55 8.06
CA GLY A 161 1.53 -9.91 6.86
C GLY A 161 2.04 -8.48 6.75
N ALA A 162 2.49 -8.08 5.56
CA ALA A 162 2.75 -6.68 5.25
C ALA A 162 2.58 -6.39 3.75
N ASP A 163 1.80 -5.37 3.42
CA ASP A 163 1.59 -4.94 2.04
C ASP A 163 2.74 -4.06 1.50
N LEU A 164 3.15 -4.34 0.27
CA LEU A 164 4.10 -3.54 -0.50
C LEU A 164 3.38 -2.44 -1.28
N GLN A 165 4.13 -1.41 -1.70
CA GLN A 165 3.56 -0.17 -2.25
C GLN A 165 3.86 0.01 -3.74
N ALA A 166 2.81 0.35 -4.50
CA ALA A 166 2.87 0.76 -5.90
C ALA A 166 1.64 1.61 -6.22
N PHE A 167 1.79 2.52 -7.18
CA PHE A 167 0.72 3.41 -7.62
C PHE A 167 0.92 3.84 -9.07
N GLY A 168 -0.11 4.44 -9.68
CA GLY A 168 -0.07 5.00 -11.03
C GLY A 168 -1.10 4.40 -11.99
N ASP A 169 -0.81 4.42 -13.28
CA ASP A 169 -1.72 4.01 -14.36
C ASP A 169 -1.42 2.61 -14.93
N GLY A 170 -0.65 1.79 -14.22
CA GLY A 170 -0.31 0.44 -14.66
C GLY A 170 -1.56 -0.41 -14.94
N PRO A 171 -1.67 -1.09 -16.11
CA PRO A 171 -2.80 -1.96 -16.38
C PRO A 171 -2.93 -3.08 -15.36
N LEU A 172 -4.17 -3.32 -14.91
CA LEU A 172 -4.50 -4.39 -13.95
C LEU A 172 -4.71 -5.74 -14.67
N PRO A 173 -4.37 -6.87 -14.01
CA PRO A 173 -3.83 -6.99 -12.65
C PRO A 173 -2.33 -6.64 -12.54
N TRP A 174 -1.92 -6.18 -11.36
CA TRP A 174 -0.50 -6.01 -11.03
C TRP A 174 0.09 -7.30 -10.47
N SER A 175 1.30 -7.66 -10.92
CA SER A 175 2.05 -8.83 -10.46
C SER A 175 3.32 -8.41 -9.73
N TRP A 176 3.58 -9.04 -8.58
CA TRP A 176 4.69 -8.69 -7.69
C TRP A 176 5.73 -9.80 -7.63
N TYR A 177 6.99 -9.43 -7.78
CA TYR A 177 8.11 -10.36 -7.79
C TYR A 177 9.21 -9.90 -6.85
N LEU A 178 9.85 -10.85 -6.17
CA LEU A 178 11.17 -10.62 -5.58
C LEU A 178 12.15 -10.34 -6.71
N ASP A 179 12.88 -9.23 -6.63
CA ASP A 179 13.84 -8.82 -7.65
C ASP A 179 15.27 -9.11 -7.21
N THR A 180 15.66 -8.61 -6.03
CA THR A 180 16.96 -8.92 -5.40
C THR A 180 16.82 -9.12 -3.89
N GLY A 181 17.85 -9.69 -3.26
CA GLY A 181 17.85 -10.00 -1.84
C GLY A 181 17.10 -11.29 -1.52
N GLU A 182 16.70 -11.44 -0.26
CA GLU A 182 16.00 -12.62 0.22
C GLU A 182 14.98 -12.26 1.30
N LEU A 183 13.92 -13.04 1.39
CA LEU A 183 12.94 -12.96 2.47
C LEU A 183 13.40 -13.86 3.63
N PRO A 184 12.95 -13.59 4.87
CA PRO A 184 13.15 -14.54 5.95
C PRO A 184 12.63 -15.95 5.57
N PRO A 185 13.36 -17.02 5.90
CA PRO A 185 12.89 -18.39 5.68
C PRO A 185 11.48 -18.63 6.21
N GLY A 186 10.60 -19.21 5.39
CA GLY A 186 9.18 -19.42 5.75
C GLY A 186 8.23 -18.28 5.34
N MET A 187 8.75 -17.22 4.73
CA MET A 187 7.97 -16.11 4.19
C MET A 187 8.00 -16.08 2.65
N VAL A 188 6.95 -15.49 2.06
CA VAL A 188 6.76 -15.35 0.61
C VAL A 188 6.14 -14.00 0.27
N ILE A 189 6.35 -13.52 -0.95
CA ILE A 189 5.52 -12.46 -1.55
C ILE A 189 4.35 -13.14 -2.27
N ASP A 190 3.12 -12.81 -1.89
CA ASP A 190 1.97 -13.13 -2.72
C ASP A 190 2.02 -12.27 -4.00
N GLN A 191 2.24 -12.94 -5.12
CA GLN A 191 2.40 -12.31 -6.42
C GLN A 191 1.17 -11.51 -6.87
N SER A 192 -0.04 -11.91 -6.46
CA SER A 192 -1.30 -11.29 -6.90
C SER A 192 -1.69 -10.09 -6.06
N THR A 193 -1.37 -10.11 -4.77
CA THR A 193 -1.73 -9.02 -3.85
C THR A 193 -0.58 -8.09 -3.59
N GLY A 194 0.68 -8.53 -3.69
CA GLY A 194 1.86 -7.77 -3.26
C GLY A 194 2.00 -7.73 -1.74
N THR A 195 1.59 -8.80 -1.05
CA THR A 195 1.69 -8.93 0.41
C THR A 195 2.84 -9.87 0.74
N VAL A 196 3.81 -9.41 1.54
CA VAL A 196 4.76 -10.30 2.20
C VAL A 196 4.04 -11.01 3.33
N ARG A 197 4.01 -12.33 3.33
CA ARG A 197 3.31 -13.12 4.34
C ARG A 197 4.00 -14.44 4.66
N GLY A 198 3.58 -15.06 5.75
CA GLY A 198 4.05 -16.37 6.16
C GLY A 198 4.45 -16.38 7.62
N LYS A 199 5.22 -17.38 8.01
CA LYS A 199 5.74 -17.52 9.36
C LYS A 199 7.26 -17.65 9.27
N PRO A 200 8.05 -16.69 9.80
CA PRO A 200 9.49 -16.82 9.80
C PRO A 200 9.92 -18.02 10.66
N MET A 201 10.91 -18.76 10.16
CA MET A 201 11.49 -19.90 10.87
C MET A 201 12.45 -19.43 11.97
N ALA A 202 12.71 -20.30 12.95
CA ALA A 202 13.55 -19.98 14.11
C ALA A 202 15.00 -19.62 13.76
N ASP A 203 15.52 -20.08 12.62
CA ASP A 203 16.87 -19.75 12.13
C ASP A 203 16.96 -18.32 11.55
N ALA A 204 15.82 -17.66 11.33
CA ALA A 204 15.76 -16.28 10.89
C ALA A 204 15.95 -15.26 12.03
N VAL A 205 15.73 -15.68 13.28
CA VAL A 205 15.76 -14.83 14.48
C VAL A 205 17.09 -14.09 14.62
N GLY A 206 17.00 -12.79 14.92
CA GLY A 206 18.14 -11.90 15.14
C GLY A 206 18.75 -11.34 13.87
N ASN A 207 18.17 -11.62 12.70
CA ASN A 207 18.65 -11.12 11.40
C ASN A 207 17.68 -10.10 10.79
N THR A 208 18.25 -9.17 10.02
CA THR A 208 17.51 -8.29 9.12
C THR A 208 17.65 -8.81 7.70
N TYR A 209 16.52 -8.91 7.01
CA TYR A 209 16.41 -9.34 5.63
C TYR A 209 16.05 -8.14 4.76
N SER A 210 16.90 -7.86 3.79
CA SER A 210 16.72 -6.74 2.85
C SER A 210 16.45 -7.28 1.46
N PHE A 211 15.43 -6.75 0.79
CA PHE A 211 15.04 -7.16 -0.54
C PHE A 211 14.44 -6.03 -1.37
N THR A 212 14.58 -6.12 -2.69
CA THR A 212 13.84 -5.27 -3.62
C THR A 212 12.75 -6.08 -4.31
N VAL A 213 11.71 -5.39 -4.77
CA VAL A 213 10.61 -6.01 -5.52
C VAL A 213 10.42 -5.31 -6.85
N LYS A 214 9.94 -6.08 -7.82
CA LYS A 214 9.53 -5.60 -9.13
C LYS A 214 8.02 -5.78 -9.27
N VAL A 215 7.34 -4.72 -9.68
CA VAL A 215 5.88 -4.73 -9.95
C VAL A 215 5.66 -4.61 -11.45
N VAL A 216 4.80 -5.45 -12.01
CA VAL A 216 4.56 -5.54 -13.46
C VAL A 216 3.07 -5.46 -13.73
N GLY A 217 2.66 -4.57 -14.64
CA GLY A 217 1.28 -4.47 -15.12
C GLY A 217 0.93 -5.59 -16.10
N ASP A 218 -0.35 -5.75 -16.42
CA ASP A 218 -0.84 -6.81 -17.32
C ASP A 218 -0.27 -6.69 -18.75
N ASP A 219 0.17 -5.50 -19.14
CA ASP A 219 0.84 -5.24 -20.41
C ASP A 219 2.34 -5.64 -20.41
N GLY A 220 2.86 -6.15 -19.29
CA GLY A 220 4.25 -6.54 -19.10
C GLY A 220 5.19 -5.38 -18.78
N VAL A 221 4.67 -4.14 -18.66
CA VAL A 221 5.48 -2.97 -18.28
C VAL A 221 5.74 -3.02 -16.78
N SER A 222 7.00 -2.78 -16.41
CA SER A 222 7.40 -2.73 -15.01
C SER A 222 7.18 -1.33 -14.46
N ALA A 223 6.70 -1.23 -13.22
CA ALA A 223 6.65 0.00 -12.46
C ALA A 223 8.05 0.62 -12.39
N TYR A 224 8.14 1.93 -12.59
CA TYR A 224 9.38 2.65 -12.36
C TYR A 224 9.75 2.62 -10.88
N SER A 225 11.03 2.49 -10.57
CA SER A 225 11.55 2.41 -9.20
C SER A 225 12.95 3.00 -9.16
N ASP A 226 13.30 3.69 -8.07
CA ASP A 226 14.65 4.24 -7.84
C ASP A 226 15.53 3.28 -7.01
N GLY A 227 15.14 2.00 -6.93
CA GLY A 227 15.88 0.99 -6.16
C GLY A 227 15.43 0.86 -4.71
N LEU A 228 14.16 1.18 -4.41
CA LEU A 228 13.57 1.05 -3.08
C LEU A 228 13.83 -0.34 -2.48
N THR A 229 14.46 -0.35 -1.30
CA THR A 229 14.74 -1.55 -0.52
C THR A 229 13.75 -1.70 0.62
N TYR A 230 13.19 -2.89 0.81
CA TYR A 230 12.38 -3.26 1.95
C TYR A 230 13.22 -4.03 2.95
N ASN A 231 13.10 -3.71 4.23
CA ASN A 231 13.76 -4.40 5.33
C ASN A 231 12.74 -5.08 6.23
N ILE A 232 13.03 -6.30 6.67
CA ILE A 232 12.27 -7.03 7.70
C ILE A 232 13.26 -7.52 8.75
N PHE A 233 13.11 -7.07 9.98
CA PHE A 233 13.80 -7.67 11.13
C PHE A 233 12.97 -8.81 11.70
N VAL A 234 13.63 -9.91 12.06
CA VAL A 234 13.00 -11.06 12.73
C VAL A 234 13.50 -11.19 14.16
N SER A 235 12.57 -11.25 15.11
CA SER A 235 12.86 -11.53 16.52
C SER A 235 12.17 -12.79 17.02
N GLU A 236 12.43 -13.12 18.28
CA GLU A 236 11.83 -14.27 18.98
C GLU A 236 10.32 -14.10 19.18
#